data_AF-A0A8J4A0B4-F1
#
_entry.id   AF-A0A8J4A0B4-F1
#
_cell.length_a   1.000
_cell.length_b   1.000
_cell.length_c   1.000
_cell.angle_alpha   90.00
_cell.angle_beta   90.00
_cell.angle_gamma   90.00
#
_symmetry.space_group_name_H-M   'P 1'
#
loop_
_entity.id
_entity.type
_entity.pdbx_description
1 polymer ?
#
loop_
_entity_poly.entity_id
_entity_poly.type
_entity_poly.pdbx_seq_one_letter_code
_entity_poly.pdbx_strand_id
1 'polypeptide(L)'
;MADNEQNGTLPEGRRSGGFTRRTLYATGAVVAVEVLAARAAYGQFIPSETPAGAAVPAKAPAPGSCAAQRLPVPKDSVSSIVSGGDRSGRFLLGRSTDAAGAETSLIWRDGDLVTTVKVPGAKGALTGVNAAGDAVASSLDANGVKQAHVLRGGKFTQLTGGVQGTAALAINDQGTVVGWRKPYEENPQAVVWAAGKNKPTDLKSIIGHGGAIAIDTDGTIVGLLFYPAEAYFGFMWRPDGTSVRLPTVREGANEHILWPTSIANGIVTGRLGNEEGLPATYNIKSGVTTVIKEKVGKGAVNREGSFAGRTANGLAVVTPNGRTALALPMGANAASAQTQIKTLSDDGLVVGGQYTDEQGKTRALRWYCR
;
A
#
# COMPACT_ATOMS: atom_id res chain seq x y z
N MET A 1 -15.16 20.04 -60.03
CA MET A 1 -15.97 18.83 -59.80
C MET A 1 -16.83 19.12 -58.58
N ALA A 2 -18.13 19.21 -58.84
CA ALA A 2 -19.32 19.37 -57.98
C ALA A 2 -19.20 19.66 -56.47
N ASP A 3 -19.91 20.71 -56.10
CA ASP A 3 -20.48 21.05 -54.79
C ASP A 3 -21.36 19.93 -54.19
N ASN A 4 -21.52 19.92 -52.86
CA ASN A 4 -22.86 19.82 -52.25
C ASN A 4 -22.88 20.33 -50.79
N GLU A 5 -23.41 21.54 -50.61
CA GLU A 5 -24.07 21.99 -49.39
C GLU A 5 -25.48 21.36 -49.32
N GLN A 6 -25.95 20.98 -48.13
CA GLN A 6 -27.39 21.06 -47.84
C GLN A 6 -27.65 21.54 -46.41
N ASN A 7 -28.16 22.78 -46.35
CA ASN A 7 -28.99 23.34 -45.30
C ASN A 7 -30.38 22.68 -45.30
N GLY A 8 -31.01 22.60 -44.13
CA GLY A 8 -32.42 22.21 -43.99
C GLY A 8 -32.99 22.56 -42.61
N THR A 9 -33.67 23.70 -42.56
CA THR A 9 -34.34 24.35 -41.43
C THR A 9 -35.62 23.65 -40.92
N LEU A 10 -35.96 23.99 -39.67
CA LEU A 10 -37.15 23.68 -38.84
C LEU A 10 -38.53 23.84 -39.53
N PRO A 11 -39.61 23.39 -38.84
CA PRO A 11 -40.52 24.43 -38.32
C PRO A 11 -40.98 24.24 -36.87
N GLU A 12 -41.37 25.39 -36.31
CA GLU A 12 -41.95 25.63 -34.99
C GLU A 12 -43.33 24.98 -34.79
N GLY A 13 -43.61 24.58 -33.54
CA GLY A 13 -44.95 24.26 -33.04
C GLY A 13 -45.11 24.81 -31.63
N ARG A 14 -45.74 25.98 -31.55
CA ARG A 14 -45.93 26.85 -30.38
C ARG A 14 -47.16 26.43 -29.55
N ARG A 15 -47.19 26.91 -28.30
CA ARG A 15 -48.33 27.09 -27.35
C ARG A 15 -48.54 25.98 -26.32
N SER A 16 -48.94 26.25 -25.08
CA SER A 16 -48.85 27.39 -24.13
C SER A 16 -49.76 27.03 -22.96
N GLY A 17 -49.36 27.34 -21.72
CA GLY A 17 -50.27 27.79 -20.67
C GLY A 17 -51.06 26.73 -19.90
N GLY A 18 -51.03 26.81 -18.57
CA GLY A 18 -52.01 26.12 -17.73
C GLY A 18 -51.62 25.95 -16.27
N PHE A 19 -51.42 27.06 -15.54
CA PHE A 19 -51.50 27.08 -14.09
C PHE A 19 -52.94 26.78 -13.65
N THR A 20 -53.19 25.81 -12.75
CA THR A 20 -54.24 25.98 -11.73
C THR A 20 -54.08 25.07 -10.51
N ARG A 21 -54.42 25.65 -9.36
CA ARG A 21 -54.46 25.08 -8.00
C ARG A 21 -55.63 24.09 -7.79
N ARG A 22 -55.39 23.16 -6.85
CA ARG A 22 -56.29 22.56 -5.81
C ARG A 22 -57.76 22.31 -6.16
N THR A 23 -58.28 21.12 -5.82
CA THR A 23 -59.30 20.88 -4.75
C THR A 23 -59.42 19.36 -4.49
N LEU A 24 -59.63 18.99 -3.23
CA LEU A 24 -59.91 17.63 -2.74
C LEU A 24 -61.24 17.08 -3.28
N TYR A 25 -61.32 15.75 -3.42
CA TYR A 25 -62.53 14.99 -3.08
C TYR A 25 -62.15 13.74 -2.30
N ALA A 26 -62.81 13.58 -1.16
CA ALA A 26 -62.78 12.45 -0.27
C ALA A 26 -63.81 11.40 -0.72
N THR A 27 -63.46 10.12 -0.58
CA THR A 27 -64.40 9.02 -0.41
C THR A 27 -63.82 8.06 0.63
N GLY A 28 -64.50 7.92 1.77
CA GLY A 28 -64.28 6.85 2.77
C GLY A 28 -64.60 5.46 2.20
N ALA A 29 -64.47 4.34 2.89
CA ALA A 29 -64.19 3.96 4.28
C ALA A 29 -63.41 2.62 4.19
N VAL A 30 -62.75 2.07 5.21
CA VAL A 30 -63.28 1.39 6.41
C VAL A 30 -62.07 1.12 7.32
N VAL A 31 -62.19 1.42 8.61
CA VAL A 31 -61.20 1.11 9.64
C VAL A 31 -61.37 -0.34 10.06
N ALA A 32 -60.37 -1.19 9.78
CA ALA A 32 -60.18 -2.46 10.49
C ALA A 32 -59.13 -2.24 11.58
N VAL A 33 -59.56 -2.28 12.84
CA VAL A 33 -58.66 -2.33 13.99
C VAL A 33 -58.21 -3.77 14.15
N GLU A 34 -56.98 -4.08 13.73
CA GLU A 34 -56.34 -5.34 14.08
C GLU A 34 -55.59 -5.20 15.40
N VAL A 35 -56.03 -5.96 16.40
CA VAL A 35 -55.34 -6.17 17.67
C VAL A 35 -54.20 -7.16 17.41
N LEU A 36 -52.98 -6.65 17.22
CA LEU A 36 -51.78 -7.49 17.20
C LEU A 36 -51.30 -7.75 18.63
N ALA A 37 -51.67 -8.93 19.12
CA ALA A 37 -51.16 -9.49 20.36
C ALA A 37 -49.64 -9.72 20.26
N ALA A 38 -48.87 -9.09 21.16
CA ALA A 38 -47.45 -9.37 21.31
C ALA A 38 -47.26 -10.81 21.84
N ARG A 39 -46.90 -11.73 20.94
CA ARG A 39 -46.39 -13.05 21.35
C ARG A 39 -44.94 -12.91 21.76
N ALA A 40 -44.67 -13.09 23.04
CA ALA A 40 -43.33 -13.33 23.55
C ALA A 40 -42.80 -14.63 22.91
N ALA A 41 -41.90 -14.49 21.94
CA ALA A 41 -41.17 -15.61 21.40
C ALA A 41 -40.09 -16.01 22.44
N TYR A 42 -40.33 -17.12 23.13
CA TYR A 42 -39.29 -17.87 23.81
C TYR A 42 -38.29 -18.36 22.75
N GLY A 43 -37.23 -17.58 22.54
CA GLY A 43 -36.07 -18.03 21.77
C GLY A 43 -35.39 -19.15 22.53
N GLN A 44 -35.40 -20.35 21.96
CA GLN A 44 -34.58 -21.45 22.44
C GLN A 44 -33.11 -21.02 22.40
N PHE A 45 -32.44 -21.12 23.55
CA PHE A 45 -31.00 -20.99 23.66
C PHE A 45 -30.35 -22.07 22.79
N ILE A 46 -29.84 -21.68 21.62
CA ILE A 46 -28.86 -22.48 20.90
C ILE A 46 -27.54 -22.26 21.65
N PRO A 47 -26.90 -23.29 22.23
CA PRO A 47 -25.59 -23.12 22.81
C PRO A 47 -24.64 -22.71 21.70
N SER A 48 -24.06 -21.53 21.83
CA SER A 48 -23.00 -21.07 20.94
C SER A 48 -21.86 -22.06 21.05
N GLU A 49 -21.56 -22.81 19.98
CA GLU A 49 -20.30 -23.52 19.89
C GLU A 49 -19.19 -22.48 19.99
N THR A 50 -18.46 -22.52 21.10
CA THR A 50 -17.26 -21.75 21.34
C THR A 50 -16.31 -21.99 20.17
N PRO A 51 -15.90 -20.97 19.40
CA PRO A 51 -14.84 -21.15 18.43
C PRO A 51 -13.61 -21.66 19.18
N ALA A 52 -13.15 -22.86 18.80
CA ALA A 52 -11.92 -23.44 19.31
C ALA A 52 -10.77 -22.48 19.03
N GLY A 53 -10.18 -21.94 20.11
CA GLY A 53 -8.90 -21.24 20.10
C GLY A 53 -8.96 -19.74 19.80
N ALA A 54 -9.60 -18.95 20.68
CA ALA A 54 -9.20 -17.54 20.80
C ALA A 54 -7.71 -17.50 21.17
N ALA A 55 -6.89 -16.89 20.31
CA ALA A 55 -5.48 -16.67 20.60
C ALA A 55 -5.36 -15.94 21.95
N VAL A 56 -4.58 -16.50 22.88
CA VAL A 56 -4.21 -15.79 24.11
C VAL A 56 -3.53 -14.49 23.67
N PRO A 57 -4.02 -13.30 24.07
CA PRO A 57 -3.36 -12.05 23.70
C PRO A 57 -1.93 -12.11 24.20
N ALA A 58 -0.98 -12.01 23.27
CA ALA A 58 0.43 -12.03 23.59
C ALA A 58 0.71 -10.91 24.61
N LYS A 59 1.35 -11.26 25.72
CA LYS A 59 1.70 -10.32 26.79
C LYS A 59 2.40 -9.11 26.18
N ALA A 60 1.89 -7.91 26.45
CA ALA A 60 2.49 -6.69 25.94
C ALA A 60 3.98 -6.59 26.36
N PRO A 61 4.89 -6.17 25.46
CA PRO A 61 6.28 -5.99 25.79
C PRO A 61 6.47 -4.95 26.91
N ALA A 62 7.57 -5.09 27.64
CA ALA A 62 7.99 -4.09 28.61
C ALA A 62 8.34 -2.77 27.89
N PRO A 63 8.23 -1.60 28.55
CA PRO A 63 8.71 -0.35 27.98
C PRO A 63 10.18 -0.43 27.55
N GLY A 64 10.50 0.11 26.38
CA GLY A 64 11.82 0.02 25.74
C GLY A 64 12.13 -1.34 25.10
N SER A 65 11.15 -2.23 24.94
CA SER A 65 11.36 -3.57 24.37
C SER A 65 10.34 -3.90 23.28
N CYS A 66 10.68 -4.89 22.45
CA CYS A 66 9.79 -5.43 21.43
C CYS A 66 9.42 -6.87 21.75
N ALA A 67 8.25 -7.28 21.27
CA ALA A 67 7.83 -8.68 21.23
C ALA A 67 7.56 -9.10 19.79
N ALA A 68 7.77 -10.38 19.49
CA ALA A 68 7.48 -10.96 18.19
C ALA A 68 6.19 -11.76 18.24
N GLN A 69 5.29 -11.52 17.29
CA GLN A 69 4.07 -12.27 17.07
C GLN A 69 4.16 -12.96 15.71
N ARG A 70 3.99 -14.29 15.67
CA ARG A 70 3.76 -15.01 14.42
C ARG A 70 2.38 -14.62 13.89
N LEU A 71 2.35 -14.13 12.66
CA LEU A 71 1.11 -13.74 12.02
C LEU A 71 0.31 -15.01 11.62
N PRO A 72 -1.00 -15.08 11.94
CA PRO A 72 -1.82 -16.23 11.58
C PRO A 72 -1.92 -16.42 10.06
N VAL A 73 -1.99 -17.67 9.61
CA VAL A 73 -2.07 -18.04 8.20
C VAL A 73 -3.08 -19.18 8.00
N PRO A 74 -3.57 -19.42 6.77
CA PRO A 74 -4.33 -20.63 6.46
C PRO A 74 -3.61 -21.91 6.88
N LYS A 75 -4.35 -22.92 7.36
CA LYS A 75 -3.79 -24.12 8.00
C LYS A 75 -2.86 -24.94 7.09
N ASP A 76 -3.11 -24.90 5.79
CA ASP A 76 -2.37 -25.57 4.71
C ASP A 76 -1.11 -24.81 4.26
N SER A 77 -0.87 -23.60 4.80
CA SER A 77 0.27 -22.78 4.43
C SER A 77 1.58 -23.37 4.97
N VAL A 78 2.52 -23.66 4.07
CA VAL A 78 3.87 -24.15 4.41
C VAL A 78 4.91 -23.05 4.47
N SER A 79 4.60 -21.85 3.97
CA SER A 79 5.43 -20.64 4.10
C SER A 79 4.57 -19.38 4.13
N SER A 80 5.11 -18.32 4.73
CA SER A 80 4.48 -16.99 4.69
C SER A 80 5.48 -15.85 4.82
N ILE A 81 5.13 -14.71 4.23
CA ILE A 81 5.90 -13.46 4.27
C ILE A 81 4.98 -12.26 4.47
N VAL A 82 5.53 -11.19 5.02
CA VAL A 82 4.96 -9.84 4.89
C VAL A 82 5.42 -9.25 3.55
N SER A 83 4.56 -8.53 2.84
CA SER A 83 4.85 -7.87 1.57
C SER A 83 4.69 -6.35 1.61
N GLY A 84 3.95 -5.82 2.58
CA GLY A 84 3.67 -4.40 2.71
C GLY A 84 2.87 -4.12 3.98
N GLY A 85 2.55 -2.85 4.21
CA GLY A 85 1.82 -2.42 5.40
C GLY A 85 1.53 -0.93 5.33
N ASP A 86 0.55 -0.49 6.12
CA ASP A 86 0.21 0.92 6.18
C ASP A 86 1.15 1.66 7.15
N ARG A 87 1.08 2.99 7.11
CA ARG A 87 1.95 3.88 7.87
C ARG A 87 1.81 3.72 9.38
N SER A 88 0.65 3.34 9.88
CA SER A 88 0.43 3.12 11.31
C SER A 88 0.91 1.73 11.77
N GLY A 89 1.20 0.81 10.84
CA GLY A 89 1.47 -0.59 11.14
C GLY A 89 0.24 -1.38 11.59
N ARG A 90 -0.95 -0.79 11.53
CA ARG A 90 -2.23 -1.44 11.82
C ARG A 90 -2.54 -2.53 10.80
N PHE A 91 -2.36 -2.23 9.53
CA PHE A 91 -2.51 -3.16 8.42
C PHE A 91 -1.14 -3.66 7.97
N LEU A 92 -1.03 -4.98 7.85
CA LEU A 92 0.07 -5.64 7.16
C LEU A 92 -0.51 -6.46 6.02
N LEU A 93 0.22 -6.50 4.91
CA LEU A 93 -0.04 -7.32 3.75
C LEU A 93 0.96 -8.46 3.70
N GLY A 94 0.57 -9.56 3.09
CA GLY A 94 1.50 -10.64 2.85
C GLY A 94 1.00 -11.70 1.92
N ARG A 95 1.72 -12.81 1.93
CA ARG A 95 1.45 -13.96 1.08
C ARG A 95 1.81 -15.23 1.82
N SER A 96 0.97 -16.25 1.67
CA SER A 96 1.33 -17.63 2.01
C SER A 96 1.45 -18.49 0.76
N THR A 97 2.17 -19.59 0.91
CA THR A 97 2.25 -20.65 -0.09
C THR A 97 1.90 -21.98 0.56
N ASP A 98 1.12 -22.81 -0.10
CA ASP A 98 0.81 -24.18 0.33
C ASP A 98 1.86 -25.20 -0.16
N ALA A 99 1.68 -26.48 0.18
CA ALA A 99 2.59 -27.55 -0.23
C ALA A 99 2.62 -27.79 -1.76
N ALA A 100 1.56 -27.41 -2.47
CA ALA A 100 1.46 -27.50 -3.93
C ALA A 100 2.07 -26.28 -4.64
N GLY A 101 2.50 -25.25 -3.89
CA GLY A 101 3.04 -24.01 -4.44
C GLY A 101 1.98 -22.95 -4.75
N ALA A 102 0.71 -23.17 -4.38
CA ALA A 102 -0.34 -22.19 -4.60
C ALA A 102 -0.17 -21.01 -3.64
N GLU A 103 -0.23 -19.80 -4.18
CA GLU A 103 -0.05 -18.57 -3.42
C GLU A 103 -1.39 -17.92 -3.06
N THR A 104 -1.53 -17.48 -1.81
CA THR A 104 -2.69 -16.74 -1.31
C THR A 104 -2.24 -15.41 -0.72
N SER A 105 -2.88 -14.30 -1.11
CA SER A 105 -2.60 -12.99 -0.50
C SER A 105 -3.33 -12.85 0.83
N LEU A 106 -2.66 -12.25 1.80
CA LEU A 106 -3.08 -12.15 3.20
C LEU A 106 -3.19 -10.69 3.59
N ILE A 107 -4.22 -10.36 4.37
CA ILE A 107 -4.37 -9.04 5.00
C ILE A 107 -4.53 -9.28 6.50
N TRP A 108 -3.59 -8.71 7.26
CA TRP A 108 -3.66 -8.68 8.72
C TRP A 108 -4.06 -7.30 9.20
N ARG A 109 -4.80 -7.25 10.31
CA ARG A 109 -5.09 -6.04 11.05
C ARG A 109 -4.78 -6.27 12.51
N ASP A 110 -3.93 -5.41 13.09
CA ASP A 110 -3.53 -5.46 14.49
C ASP A 110 -2.91 -6.82 14.91
N GLY A 111 -2.32 -7.54 13.95
CA GLY A 111 -1.71 -8.86 14.15
C GLY A 111 -2.63 -10.05 13.84
N ASP A 112 -3.92 -9.81 13.63
CA ASP A 112 -4.90 -10.85 13.31
C ASP A 112 -5.14 -10.96 11.81
N LEU A 113 -5.29 -12.18 11.30
CA LEU A 113 -5.65 -12.41 9.89
C LEU A 113 -7.12 -12.03 9.69
N VAL A 114 -7.39 -10.94 8.97
CA VAL A 114 -8.76 -10.46 8.76
C VAL A 114 -9.38 -10.97 7.47
N THR A 115 -8.57 -11.19 6.43
CA THR A 115 -9.05 -11.79 5.18
C THR A 115 -7.90 -12.39 4.38
N THR A 116 -8.24 -13.40 3.58
CA THR A 116 -7.43 -13.84 2.44
C THR A 116 -8.07 -13.35 1.16
N VAL A 117 -7.28 -13.06 0.14
CA VAL A 117 -7.79 -12.64 -1.17
C VAL A 117 -7.02 -13.31 -2.29
N LYS A 118 -7.73 -13.60 -3.37
CA LYS A 118 -7.15 -14.03 -4.64
C LYS A 118 -7.13 -12.83 -5.57
N VAL A 119 -5.93 -12.28 -5.80
CA VAL A 119 -5.74 -11.19 -6.76
C VAL A 119 -6.09 -11.74 -8.16
N PRO A 120 -6.89 -11.01 -8.98
CA PRO A 120 -7.21 -11.44 -10.34
C PRO A 120 -5.94 -11.62 -11.20
N GLY A 121 -5.92 -12.66 -12.03
CA GLY A 121 -4.76 -13.00 -12.86
C GLY A 121 -3.78 -13.97 -12.18
N ALA A 122 -2.64 -14.20 -12.82
CA ALA A 122 -1.57 -15.05 -12.34
C ALA A 122 -0.55 -14.24 -11.50
N LYS A 123 0.12 -14.92 -10.56
CA LYS A 123 1.18 -14.34 -9.71
C LYS A 123 0.78 -13.02 -9.02
N GLY A 124 -0.49 -12.91 -8.66
CA GLY A 124 -1.02 -11.67 -8.10
C GLY A 124 -0.61 -11.48 -6.64
N ALA A 125 -0.17 -10.27 -6.30
CA ALA A 125 0.26 -9.90 -4.95
C ALA A 125 -0.19 -8.50 -4.57
N LEU A 126 -0.53 -8.31 -3.30
CA LEU A 126 -0.79 -7.00 -2.71
C LEU A 126 0.54 -6.26 -2.48
N THR A 127 0.61 -5.00 -2.94
CA THR A 127 1.84 -4.19 -2.98
C THR A 127 1.81 -2.97 -2.05
N GLY A 128 0.62 -2.45 -1.71
CA GLY A 128 0.48 -1.31 -0.82
C GLY A 128 -0.90 -1.26 -0.19
N VAL A 129 -1.03 -0.61 0.97
CA VAL A 129 -2.29 -0.47 1.72
C VAL A 129 -2.30 0.86 2.46
N ASN A 130 -3.46 1.51 2.55
CA ASN A 130 -3.64 2.75 3.30
C ASN A 130 -4.31 2.51 4.66
N ALA A 131 -4.44 3.55 5.48
CA ALA A 131 -5.01 3.44 6.84
C ALA A 131 -6.50 3.02 6.86
N ALA A 132 -7.22 3.14 5.74
CA ALA A 132 -8.59 2.67 5.59
C ALA A 132 -8.70 1.16 5.26
N GLY A 133 -7.56 0.51 4.96
CA GLY A 133 -7.52 -0.89 4.53
C GLY A 133 -7.77 -1.09 3.03
N ASP A 134 -7.83 0.00 2.24
CA ASP A 134 -7.79 -0.11 0.79
C ASP A 134 -6.38 -0.54 0.37
N ALA A 135 -6.29 -1.56 -0.47
CA ALA A 135 -5.02 -2.11 -0.92
C ALA A 135 -4.87 -1.99 -2.44
N VAL A 136 -3.63 -1.99 -2.91
CA VAL A 136 -3.29 -2.11 -4.33
C VAL A 136 -2.54 -3.39 -4.57
N ALA A 137 -2.65 -3.90 -5.80
CA ALA A 137 -2.08 -5.16 -6.20
C ALA A 137 -1.50 -5.07 -7.61
N SER A 138 -0.58 -5.98 -7.90
CA SER A 138 -0.11 -6.24 -9.26
C SER A 138 -0.21 -7.74 -9.55
N SER A 139 -0.55 -8.08 -10.78
CA SER A 139 -0.64 -9.47 -11.28
C SER A 139 -0.25 -9.54 -12.75
N LEU A 140 -0.34 -10.73 -13.34
CA LEU A 140 -0.16 -10.98 -14.77
C LEU A 140 -1.48 -11.44 -15.39
N ASP A 141 -1.81 -10.94 -16.58
CA ASP A 141 -2.89 -11.51 -17.38
C ASP A 141 -2.46 -12.80 -18.12
N ALA A 142 -3.35 -13.35 -18.93
CA ALA A 142 -3.12 -14.59 -19.68
C ALA A 142 -1.96 -14.49 -20.69
N ASN A 143 -1.60 -13.28 -21.12
CA ASN A 143 -0.50 -13.02 -22.04
C ASN A 143 0.80 -12.66 -21.29
N GLY A 144 0.79 -12.72 -19.95
CA GLY A 144 1.94 -12.34 -19.13
C GLY A 144 2.13 -10.83 -19.00
N VAL A 145 1.14 -10.01 -19.36
CA VAL A 145 1.23 -8.55 -19.22
C VAL A 145 0.84 -8.15 -17.80
N LYS A 146 1.62 -7.24 -17.19
CA LYS A 146 1.33 -6.77 -15.81
C LYS A 146 0.03 -5.98 -15.74
N GLN A 147 -0.78 -6.27 -14.72
CA GLN A 147 -2.05 -5.61 -14.46
C GLN A 147 -2.05 -5.04 -13.04
N ALA A 148 -2.35 -3.75 -12.92
CA ALA A 148 -2.56 -3.09 -11.65
C ALA A 148 -4.03 -3.22 -11.21
N HIS A 149 -4.25 -3.42 -9.91
CA HIS A 149 -5.58 -3.47 -9.32
C HIS A 149 -5.63 -2.66 -8.04
N VAL A 150 -6.83 -2.19 -7.70
CA VAL A 150 -7.17 -1.68 -6.36
C VAL A 150 -8.23 -2.57 -5.74
N LEU A 151 -8.06 -2.90 -4.48
CA LEU A 151 -8.99 -3.65 -3.63
C LEU A 151 -9.66 -2.66 -2.68
N ARG A 152 -10.97 -2.50 -2.79
CA ARG A 152 -11.78 -1.67 -1.88
C ARG A 152 -13.02 -2.43 -1.45
N GLY A 153 -13.31 -2.48 -0.15
CA GLY A 153 -14.47 -3.20 0.37
C GLY A 153 -14.55 -4.66 -0.09
N GLY A 154 -13.41 -5.34 -0.20
CA GLY A 154 -13.33 -6.74 -0.67
C GLY A 154 -13.45 -6.93 -2.19
N LYS A 155 -13.61 -5.87 -2.98
CA LYS A 155 -13.76 -5.94 -4.44
C LYS A 155 -12.53 -5.39 -5.17
N PHE A 156 -11.99 -6.19 -6.09
CA PHE A 156 -10.95 -5.73 -7.01
C PHE A 156 -11.53 -4.92 -8.16
N THR A 157 -10.88 -3.81 -8.49
CA THR A 157 -11.09 -3.02 -9.71
C THR A 157 -9.75 -2.90 -10.42
N GLN A 158 -9.70 -3.19 -11.72
CA GLN A 158 -8.49 -3.03 -12.51
C GLN A 158 -8.19 -1.54 -12.72
N LEU A 159 -6.94 -1.16 -12.49
CA LEU A 159 -6.38 0.13 -12.83
C LEU A 159 -5.79 0.01 -14.24
N THR A 160 -6.50 0.56 -15.22
CA THR A 160 -6.11 0.50 -16.64
C THR A 160 -4.87 1.36 -16.90
N GLY A 161 -4.17 1.13 -18.01
CA GLY A 161 -3.08 2.00 -18.45
C GLY A 161 -2.58 1.78 -19.88
N GLY A 162 -3.36 1.07 -20.71
CA GLY A 162 -2.98 0.68 -22.07
C GLY A 162 -2.54 -0.79 -22.16
N VAL A 163 -2.10 -1.20 -23.36
CA VAL A 163 -1.76 -2.60 -23.67
C VAL A 163 -0.39 -3.04 -23.17
N GLN A 164 0.49 -2.10 -22.83
CA GLN A 164 1.88 -2.35 -22.43
C GLN A 164 2.02 -2.63 -20.92
N GLY A 165 0.93 -2.88 -20.21
CA GLY A 165 0.95 -3.26 -18.80
C GLY A 165 1.14 -2.11 -17.81
N THR A 166 0.77 -2.41 -16.57
CA THR A 166 0.69 -1.48 -15.44
C THR A 166 1.09 -2.16 -14.14
N ALA A 167 1.63 -1.39 -13.21
CA ALA A 167 1.79 -1.82 -11.82
C ALA A 167 1.45 -0.68 -10.86
N ALA A 168 0.74 -1.02 -9.78
CA ALA A 168 0.48 -0.12 -8.66
C ALA A 168 1.45 -0.44 -7.53
N LEU A 169 2.16 0.57 -7.03
CA LEU A 169 3.22 0.42 -6.03
C LEU A 169 2.86 1.01 -4.67
N ALA A 170 2.09 2.10 -4.65
CA ALA A 170 1.66 2.74 -3.41
C ALA A 170 0.28 3.38 -3.53
N ILE A 171 -0.37 3.55 -2.38
CA ILE A 171 -1.66 4.21 -2.21
C ILE A 171 -1.58 5.12 -0.98
N ASN A 172 -2.08 6.35 -1.06
CA ASN A 172 -2.18 7.24 0.11
C ASN A 172 -3.55 7.12 0.79
N ASP A 173 -3.72 7.81 1.93
CA ASP A 173 -4.95 7.77 2.73
C ASP A 173 -6.16 8.40 2.03
N GLN A 174 -5.94 9.21 0.99
CA GLN A 174 -7.00 9.72 0.11
C GLN A 174 -7.43 8.70 -0.96
N GLY A 175 -6.76 7.55 -1.04
CA GLY A 175 -7.03 6.51 -2.03
C GLY A 175 -6.44 6.79 -3.41
N THR A 176 -5.54 7.79 -3.53
CA THR A 176 -4.77 8.04 -4.75
C THR A 176 -3.66 7.01 -4.86
N VAL A 177 -3.55 6.39 -6.03
CA VAL A 177 -2.60 5.30 -6.31
C VAL A 177 -1.51 5.80 -7.23
N VAL A 178 -0.28 5.34 -7.02
CA VAL A 178 0.85 5.63 -7.91
C VAL A 178 1.56 4.35 -8.34
N GLY A 179 2.29 4.46 -9.44
CA GLY A 179 3.09 3.37 -9.95
C GLY A 179 3.66 3.70 -11.33
N TRP A 180 3.59 2.72 -12.23
CA TRP A 180 4.10 2.86 -13.58
C TRP A 180 3.22 2.14 -14.61
N ARG A 181 3.35 2.56 -15.87
CA ARG A 181 2.85 1.87 -17.07
C ARG A 181 3.97 1.71 -18.08
N LYS A 182 3.80 0.75 -19.01
CA LYS A 182 4.85 0.25 -19.92
C LYS A 182 5.94 -0.51 -19.17
N PRO A 183 6.40 -1.65 -19.67
CA PRO A 183 7.42 -2.43 -18.98
C PRO A 183 8.74 -1.66 -18.94
N TYR A 184 9.66 -2.11 -18.09
CA TYR A 184 10.95 -1.44 -17.86
C TYR A 184 11.78 -1.33 -19.14
N GLU A 185 11.67 -2.34 -20.00
CA GLU A 185 12.33 -2.46 -21.29
C GLU A 185 11.80 -1.48 -22.34
N GLU A 186 10.63 -0.87 -22.10
CA GLU A 186 9.93 0.02 -23.04
C GLU A 186 9.74 1.43 -22.48
N ASN A 187 10.73 1.95 -21.74
CA ASN A 187 10.70 3.28 -21.15
C ASN A 187 9.49 3.46 -20.23
N PRO A 188 9.54 2.94 -18.99
CA PRO A 188 8.42 2.98 -18.07
C PRO A 188 7.96 4.42 -17.81
N GLN A 189 6.67 4.63 -17.69
CA GLN A 189 6.09 5.94 -17.45
C GLN A 189 5.47 5.98 -16.06
N ALA A 190 5.95 6.89 -15.22
CA ALA A 190 5.39 7.13 -13.90
C ALA A 190 3.97 7.66 -14.05
N VAL A 191 3.03 7.10 -13.27
CA VAL A 191 1.61 7.43 -13.37
C VAL A 191 0.96 7.57 -12.00
N VAL A 192 -0.13 8.32 -12.00
CA VAL A 192 -1.05 8.45 -10.87
C VAL A 192 -2.47 8.09 -11.30
N TRP A 193 -3.17 7.32 -10.48
CA TRP A 193 -4.61 7.12 -10.55
C TRP A 193 -5.26 7.88 -9.40
N ALA A 194 -6.00 8.95 -9.73
CA ALA A 194 -6.75 9.70 -8.74
C ALA A 194 -7.76 8.81 -8.00
N ALA A 195 -8.10 9.16 -6.76
CA ALA A 195 -9.05 8.43 -5.94
C ALA A 195 -10.35 8.11 -6.72
N GLY A 196 -10.77 6.83 -6.68
CA GLY A 196 -11.94 6.33 -7.39
C GLY A 196 -11.84 6.30 -8.93
N LYS A 197 -10.71 6.67 -9.53
CA LYS A 197 -10.48 6.59 -10.98
C LYS A 197 -9.64 5.36 -11.33
N ASN A 198 -9.89 4.82 -12.52
CA ASN A 198 -9.19 3.64 -13.05
C ASN A 198 -8.30 3.95 -14.26
N LYS A 199 -8.38 5.16 -14.83
CA LYS A 199 -7.48 5.63 -15.88
C LYS A 199 -6.32 6.43 -15.27
N PRO A 200 -5.07 6.19 -15.68
CA PRO A 200 -3.93 6.91 -15.13
C PRO A 200 -3.78 8.27 -15.78
N THR A 201 -3.12 9.18 -15.08
CA THR A 201 -2.48 10.37 -15.64
C THR A 201 -0.98 10.20 -15.59
N ASP A 202 -0.30 10.52 -16.69
CA ASP A 202 1.16 10.51 -16.73
C ASP A 202 1.73 11.63 -15.85
N LEU A 203 2.65 11.25 -14.98
CA LEU A 203 3.45 12.20 -14.24
C LEU A 203 4.54 12.75 -15.17
N LYS A 204 4.44 14.03 -15.52
CA LYS A 204 5.39 14.69 -16.41
C LYS A 204 6.78 14.72 -15.78
N SER A 205 7.80 14.49 -16.60
CA SER A 205 9.21 14.51 -16.21
C SER A 205 9.99 15.39 -17.19
N ILE A 206 10.99 16.09 -16.69
CA ILE A 206 11.87 16.94 -17.51
C ILE A 206 13.07 16.19 -18.09
N ILE A 207 13.40 15.00 -17.58
CA ILE A 207 14.69 14.32 -17.86
C ILE A 207 14.57 12.80 -18.03
N GLY A 208 13.46 12.29 -18.58
CA GLY A 208 13.36 10.87 -18.96
C GLY A 208 12.19 10.12 -18.32
N HIS A 209 12.34 8.79 -18.29
CA HIS A 209 11.28 7.81 -18.03
C HIS A 209 11.47 7.17 -16.64
N GLY A 210 10.45 6.63 -16.01
CA GLY A 210 10.57 6.15 -14.64
C GLY A 210 9.31 5.55 -14.04
N GLY A 211 9.36 5.34 -12.73
CA GLY A 211 8.23 4.86 -11.94
C GLY A 211 8.07 5.67 -10.66
N ALA A 212 6.82 5.96 -10.30
CA ALA A 212 6.49 6.50 -8.99
C ALA A 212 6.47 5.36 -7.96
N ILE A 213 7.13 5.56 -6.82
CA ILE A 213 7.35 4.54 -5.80
C ILE A 213 6.45 4.79 -4.60
N ALA A 214 6.35 6.04 -4.14
CA ALA A 214 5.60 6.41 -2.95
C ALA A 214 4.88 7.75 -3.13
N ILE A 215 3.80 7.93 -2.38
CA ILE A 215 2.95 9.11 -2.39
C ILE A 215 2.60 9.51 -0.96
N ASP A 216 2.67 10.80 -0.69
CA ASP A 216 2.30 11.42 0.58
C ASP A 216 0.81 11.79 0.60
N THR A 217 0.28 12.11 1.78
CA THR A 217 -1.12 12.49 1.98
C THR A 217 -1.46 13.78 1.25
N ASP A 218 -0.51 14.70 1.12
CA ASP A 218 -0.67 15.96 0.38
C ASP A 218 -0.65 15.77 -1.15
N GLY A 219 -0.32 14.56 -1.62
CA GLY A 219 -0.20 14.23 -3.05
C GLY A 219 1.20 14.41 -3.62
N THR A 220 2.20 14.74 -2.81
CA THR A 220 3.60 14.73 -3.23
C THR A 220 4.06 13.30 -3.50
N ILE A 221 4.67 13.07 -4.65
CA ILE A 221 5.06 11.74 -5.12
C ILE A 221 6.57 11.69 -5.28
N VAL A 222 7.20 10.59 -4.88
CA VAL A 222 8.62 10.32 -5.15
C VAL A 222 8.79 9.04 -5.93
N GLY A 223 9.88 8.97 -6.69
CA GLY A 223 10.20 7.81 -7.49
C GLY A 223 11.58 7.89 -8.12
N LEU A 224 11.81 7.04 -9.09
CA LEU A 224 13.06 6.96 -9.83
C LEU A 224 12.82 7.24 -11.29
N LEU A 225 13.71 8.04 -11.89
CA LEU A 225 13.84 8.21 -13.32
C LEU A 225 15.12 7.54 -13.84
N PHE A 226 15.06 7.11 -15.09
CA PHE A 226 16.09 6.50 -15.91
C PHE A 226 16.41 7.46 -17.07
N TYR A 227 17.68 7.83 -17.22
CA TYR A 227 18.16 8.69 -18.31
C TYR A 227 19.59 8.32 -18.69
N PRO A 228 19.88 8.18 -20.01
CA PRO A 228 20.17 6.89 -20.64
C PRO A 228 21.25 6.03 -19.96
N ALA A 229 21.04 4.71 -20.08
CA ALA A 229 21.84 3.53 -19.72
C ALA A 229 22.45 3.41 -18.30
N GLU A 230 22.90 4.48 -17.64
CA GLU A 230 23.71 4.32 -16.41
C GLU A 230 23.37 5.28 -15.26
N ALA A 231 22.43 6.22 -15.43
CA ALA A 231 22.07 7.16 -14.37
C ALA A 231 20.63 6.97 -13.88
N TYR A 232 20.49 6.62 -12.60
CA TYR A 232 19.23 6.69 -11.85
C TYR A 232 19.15 8.03 -11.14
N PHE A 233 17.98 8.66 -11.15
CA PHE A 233 17.75 9.85 -10.34
C PHE A 233 16.53 9.66 -9.45
N GLY A 234 16.71 9.93 -8.16
CA GLY A 234 15.58 10.23 -7.29
C GLY A 234 14.84 11.45 -7.84
N PHE A 235 13.52 11.35 -7.93
CA PHE A 235 12.69 12.38 -8.53
C PHE A 235 11.42 12.60 -7.72
N MET A 236 10.91 13.83 -7.75
CA MET A 236 9.75 14.26 -6.99
C MET A 236 8.76 15.00 -7.89
N TRP A 237 7.49 14.64 -7.80
CA TRP A 237 6.37 15.34 -8.41
C TRP A 237 5.52 15.98 -7.33
N ARG A 238 5.22 17.26 -7.49
CA ARG A 238 4.42 18.04 -6.54
C ARG A 238 2.94 18.05 -6.95
N PRO A 239 2.03 18.27 -5.99
CA PRO A 239 0.59 18.38 -6.27
C PRO A 239 0.22 19.49 -7.27
N ASP A 240 1.04 20.54 -7.35
CA ASP A 240 0.88 21.65 -8.31
C ASP A 240 1.26 21.29 -9.76
N GLY A 241 1.69 20.05 -10.00
CA GLY A 241 2.11 19.55 -11.31
C GLY A 241 3.57 19.84 -11.66
N THR A 242 4.30 20.56 -10.81
CA THR A 242 5.75 20.75 -10.97
C THR A 242 6.51 19.48 -10.59
N SER A 243 7.70 19.32 -11.15
CA SER A 243 8.54 18.14 -10.88
C SER A 243 10.00 18.53 -10.80
N VAL A 244 10.74 17.93 -9.87
CA VAL A 244 12.16 18.25 -9.62
C VAL A 244 12.95 16.99 -9.28
N ARG A 245 14.25 17.03 -9.60
CA ARG A 245 15.20 16.01 -9.17
C ARG A 245 15.46 16.12 -7.66
N LEU A 246 15.51 14.99 -6.96
CA LEU A 246 15.96 14.92 -5.57
C LEU A 246 17.46 15.24 -5.50
N PRO A 247 17.95 15.84 -4.39
CA PRO A 247 19.35 16.23 -4.29
C PRO A 247 20.30 15.04 -4.38
N THR A 248 21.51 15.27 -4.87
CA THR A 248 22.63 14.39 -4.57
C THR A 248 23.09 14.65 -3.13
N VAL A 249 23.57 13.60 -2.49
CA VAL A 249 24.00 13.61 -1.09
C VAL A 249 25.47 13.30 -1.06
N ARG A 250 26.25 14.20 -0.49
CA ARG A 250 27.69 14.00 -0.31
C ARG A 250 27.93 13.25 0.99
N GLU A 251 28.63 12.12 0.92
CA GLU A 251 29.11 11.37 2.08
C GLU A 251 30.59 11.07 1.90
N GLY A 252 31.42 11.65 2.78
CA GLY A 252 32.88 11.63 2.61
C GLY A 252 33.32 12.31 1.31
N ALA A 253 34.11 11.60 0.50
CA ALA A 253 34.63 12.09 -0.78
C ALA A 253 33.65 11.91 -1.95
N ASN A 254 32.56 11.16 -1.76
CA ASN A 254 31.68 10.70 -2.83
C ASN A 254 30.34 11.45 -2.81
N GLU A 255 29.76 11.62 -3.99
CA GLU A 255 28.38 12.08 -4.15
C GLU A 255 27.50 10.90 -4.58
N HIS A 256 26.35 10.79 -3.93
CA HIS A 256 25.41 9.71 -4.13
C HIS A 256 24.06 10.28 -4.53
N ILE A 257 23.31 9.57 -5.36
CA ILE A 257 21.89 9.85 -5.52
C ILE A 257 21.17 9.48 -4.22
N LEU A 258 20.09 10.20 -3.89
CA LEU A 258 19.13 9.69 -2.93
C LEU A 258 18.15 8.78 -3.68
N TRP A 259 18.20 7.48 -3.40
CA TRP A 259 17.24 6.48 -3.86
C TRP A 259 16.01 6.50 -2.94
N PRO A 260 14.89 7.12 -3.34
CA PRO A 260 13.73 7.24 -2.47
C PRO A 260 13.02 5.89 -2.33
N THR A 261 12.57 5.59 -1.13
CA THR A 261 11.77 4.39 -0.82
C THR A 261 10.40 4.77 -0.26
N SER A 262 10.30 5.90 0.44
CA SER A 262 9.03 6.40 0.97
C SER A 262 9.03 7.94 1.06
N ILE A 263 7.84 8.51 1.21
CA ILE A 263 7.65 9.92 1.54
C ILE A 263 6.53 10.03 2.57
N ALA A 264 6.66 10.94 3.52
CA ALA A 264 5.56 11.38 4.36
C ALA A 264 5.81 12.72 5.03
N ASN A 265 4.74 13.50 5.12
CA ASN A 265 4.74 14.82 5.74
C ASN A 265 5.92 15.68 5.26
N GLY A 266 6.20 15.63 3.96
CA GLY A 266 7.31 16.35 3.33
C GLY A 266 8.72 15.80 3.64
N ILE A 267 8.84 14.64 4.28
CA ILE A 267 10.11 13.94 4.49
C ILE A 267 10.21 12.79 3.50
N VAL A 268 11.20 12.86 2.61
CA VAL A 268 11.59 11.75 1.74
C VAL A 268 12.57 10.88 2.49
N THR A 269 12.35 9.58 2.43
CA THR A 269 13.23 8.61 3.06
C THR A 269 13.77 7.66 2.00
N GLY A 270 15.03 7.24 2.15
CA GLY A 270 15.70 6.49 1.11
C GLY A 270 17.07 5.97 1.52
N ARG A 271 17.87 5.63 0.50
CA ARG A 271 19.25 5.16 0.64
C ARG A 271 20.18 5.85 -0.34
N LEU A 272 21.45 5.98 0.04
CA LEU A 272 22.48 6.58 -0.80
C LEU A 272 22.91 5.62 -1.91
N GLY A 273 22.81 6.03 -3.17
CA GLY A 273 23.27 5.27 -4.32
C GLY A 273 22.30 4.17 -4.76
N ASN A 274 22.00 3.22 -3.88
CA ASN A 274 21.14 2.07 -4.18
C ASN A 274 20.47 1.49 -2.91
N GLU A 275 19.71 0.41 -3.06
CA GLU A 275 18.98 -0.26 -1.97
C GLU A 275 19.85 -0.83 -0.84
N GLU A 276 21.17 -0.90 -1.01
CA GLU A 276 22.13 -1.41 -0.02
C GLU A 276 22.95 -0.29 0.62
N GLY A 277 22.85 0.93 0.10
CA GLY A 277 23.58 2.07 0.59
C GLY A 277 23.12 2.58 1.95
N LEU A 278 23.84 3.60 2.43
CA LEU A 278 23.57 4.19 3.72
C LEU A 278 22.16 4.77 3.75
N PRO A 279 21.43 4.55 4.85
CA PRO A 279 20.12 5.10 5.01
C PRO A 279 20.12 6.63 5.17
N ALA A 280 19.13 7.32 4.58
CA ALA A 280 19.05 8.78 4.64
C ALA A 280 17.62 9.32 4.61
N THR A 281 17.43 10.52 5.18
CA THR A 281 16.21 11.32 5.05
C THR A 281 16.50 12.65 4.37
N TYR A 282 15.53 13.19 3.66
CA TYR A 282 15.55 14.51 3.05
C TYR A 282 14.26 15.26 3.38
N ASN A 283 14.39 16.39 4.07
CA ASN A 283 13.27 17.26 4.38
C ASN A 283 13.07 18.27 3.23
N ILE A 284 11.94 18.17 2.54
CA ILE A 284 11.64 18.98 1.35
C ILE A 284 11.57 20.47 1.70
N LYS A 285 11.07 20.81 2.89
CA LYS A 285 10.88 22.19 3.33
C LYS A 285 12.20 22.87 3.71
N SER A 286 13.04 22.20 4.48
CA SER A 286 14.33 22.77 4.93
C SER A 286 15.46 22.54 3.93
N GLY A 287 15.31 21.60 3.00
CA GLY A 287 16.37 21.18 2.09
C GLY A 287 17.48 20.35 2.77
N VAL A 288 17.29 19.97 4.04
CA VAL A 288 18.31 19.26 4.82
C VAL A 288 18.22 17.76 4.55
N THR A 289 19.36 17.16 4.22
CA THR A 289 19.54 15.71 4.17
C THR A 289 20.27 15.23 5.42
N THR A 290 19.77 14.17 6.07
CA THR A 290 20.44 13.50 7.19
C THR A 290 20.84 12.09 6.76
N VAL A 291 22.14 11.80 6.82
CA VAL A 291 22.67 10.45 6.58
C VAL A 291 22.84 9.72 7.90
N ILE A 292 22.35 8.49 7.95
CA ILE A 292 22.45 7.63 9.13
C ILE A 292 23.65 6.73 8.95
N LYS A 293 24.63 6.93 9.81
CA LYS A 293 25.94 6.27 9.72
C LYS A 293 25.93 4.82 10.17
N GLU A 294 24.91 4.44 10.95
CA GLU A 294 24.74 3.04 11.33
C GLU A 294 24.47 2.20 10.08
N LYS A 295 25.27 1.15 9.90
CA LYS A 295 25.11 0.23 8.77
C LYS A 295 23.94 -0.69 9.02
N VAL A 296 22.76 -0.24 8.60
CA VAL A 296 21.55 -1.04 8.59
C VAL A 296 21.37 -1.67 7.21
N GLY A 297 21.40 -3.00 7.15
CA GLY A 297 21.15 -3.78 5.93
C GLY A 297 19.73 -3.57 5.38
N LYS A 298 19.34 -4.34 4.36
CA LYS A 298 18.00 -4.25 3.74
C LYS A 298 16.90 -4.31 4.80
N GLY A 299 15.88 -3.46 4.63
CA GLY A 299 14.87 -3.25 5.65
C GLY A 299 13.92 -2.13 5.28
N ALA A 300 13.18 -1.65 6.28
CA ALA A 300 12.17 -0.62 6.12
C ALA A 300 12.59 0.66 6.83
N VAL A 301 11.97 1.75 6.41
CA VAL A 301 12.21 3.07 6.97
C VAL A 301 10.92 3.83 7.10
N ASN A 302 10.78 4.52 8.21
CA ASN A 302 9.64 5.38 8.46
C ASN A 302 9.92 6.86 8.15
N ARG A 303 8.89 7.68 8.30
CA ARG A 303 8.97 9.12 7.99
C ARG A 303 9.85 9.93 8.92
N GLU A 304 10.10 9.44 10.14
CA GLU A 304 11.00 10.11 11.09
C GLU A 304 12.47 9.83 10.76
N GLY A 305 12.74 8.87 9.86
CA GLY A 305 14.08 8.39 9.55
C GLY A 305 14.56 7.32 10.52
N SER A 306 13.66 6.64 11.23
CA SER A 306 14.01 5.41 11.93
C SER A 306 14.10 4.26 10.93
N PHE A 307 15.09 3.39 11.11
CA PHE A 307 15.39 2.30 10.20
C PHE A 307 15.23 0.96 10.91
N ALA A 308 14.40 0.09 10.36
CA ALA A 308 14.25 -1.27 10.83
C ALA A 308 14.98 -2.20 9.86
N GLY A 309 16.05 -2.84 10.34
CA GLY A 309 16.88 -3.70 9.50
C GLY A 309 17.89 -4.50 10.32
N ARG A 310 18.76 -5.22 9.61
CA ARG A 310 19.86 -5.96 10.22
C ARG A 310 21.04 -5.03 10.52
N THR A 311 21.52 -5.07 11.75
CA THR A 311 22.75 -4.43 12.23
C THR A 311 23.79 -5.51 12.57
N ALA A 312 24.97 -5.09 13.03
CA ALA A 312 25.99 -6.01 13.56
C ALA A 312 25.49 -6.83 14.76
N ASN A 313 24.49 -6.32 15.50
CA ASN A 313 23.99 -6.93 16.74
C ASN A 313 22.66 -7.69 16.56
N GLY A 314 22.19 -7.87 15.32
CA GLY A 314 20.93 -8.55 15.01
C GLY A 314 19.92 -7.63 14.32
N LEU A 315 18.63 -7.96 14.39
CA LEU A 315 17.58 -7.07 13.88
C LEU A 315 17.25 -5.98 14.91
N ALA A 316 17.13 -4.75 14.44
CA ALA A 316 16.78 -3.63 15.30
C ALA A 316 16.00 -2.54 14.54
N VAL A 317 15.27 -1.72 15.30
CA VAL A 317 14.84 -0.39 14.88
C VAL A 317 15.84 0.63 15.41
N VAL A 318 16.55 1.29 14.52
CA VAL A 318 17.56 2.31 14.81
C VAL A 318 16.96 3.69 14.60
N THR A 319 16.99 4.55 15.62
CA THR A 319 16.53 5.94 15.50
C THR A 319 17.42 6.77 14.58
N PRO A 320 16.94 7.92 14.04
CA PRO A 320 17.70 8.74 13.10
C PRO A 320 19.06 9.21 13.62
N ASN A 321 19.15 9.43 14.94
CA ASN A 321 20.39 9.84 15.61
C ASN A 321 21.38 8.68 15.83
N GLY A 322 21.02 7.44 15.48
CA GLY A 322 21.84 6.24 15.65
C GLY A 322 22.02 5.77 17.10
N ARG A 323 21.35 6.39 18.08
CA ARG A 323 21.62 6.14 19.51
C ARG A 323 20.68 5.12 20.16
N THR A 324 19.48 4.92 19.62
CA THR A 324 18.49 3.99 20.19
C THR A 324 18.24 2.86 19.21
N ALA A 325 18.55 1.64 19.64
CA ALA A 325 18.26 0.42 18.90
C ALA A 325 17.24 -0.40 19.70
N LEU A 326 15.96 -0.38 19.29
CA LEU A 326 15.00 -1.35 19.81
C LEU A 326 15.32 -2.70 19.17
N ALA A 327 15.86 -3.61 19.96
CA ALA A 327 16.17 -4.96 19.49
C ALA A 327 14.88 -5.70 19.13
N LEU A 328 14.84 -6.29 17.94
CA LEU A 328 13.72 -7.08 17.48
C LEU A 328 14.01 -8.54 17.84
N PRO A 329 13.32 -9.12 18.83
CA PRO A 329 13.63 -10.47 19.29
C PRO A 329 13.39 -11.47 18.17
N MET A 330 14.33 -12.41 18.05
CA MET A 330 14.28 -13.53 17.14
C MET A 330 14.89 -14.76 17.80
N GLY A 331 14.37 -15.95 17.47
CA GLY A 331 15.01 -17.21 17.86
C GLY A 331 16.34 -17.44 17.14
N ALA A 332 16.96 -18.60 17.40
CA ALA A 332 18.33 -18.95 16.99
C ALA A 332 18.63 -18.81 15.47
N ASN A 333 17.61 -18.81 14.60
CA ASN A 333 17.78 -18.74 13.13
C ASN A 333 17.75 -17.32 12.53
N ALA A 334 17.94 -16.30 13.37
CA ALA A 334 18.01 -14.91 12.93
C ALA A 334 19.09 -14.64 11.86
N ALA A 335 20.09 -15.51 11.66
CA ALA A 335 21.17 -15.29 10.70
C ALA A 335 20.80 -15.51 9.21
N SER A 336 19.65 -16.13 8.92
CA SER A 336 19.26 -16.43 7.53
C SER A 336 19.04 -15.15 6.70
N ALA A 337 19.54 -15.10 5.45
CA ALA A 337 19.27 -14.01 4.51
C ALA A 337 17.78 -13.88 4.11
N GLN A 338 17.00 -14.94 4.33
CA GLN A 338 15.54 -14.95 4.13
C GLN A 338 14.79 -14.30 5.29
N THR A 339 15.47 -14.03 6.42
CA THR A 339 14.97 -13.19 7.49
C THR A 339 15.10 -11.73 7.09
N GLN A 340 13.97 -11.07 6.86
CA GLN A 340 13.94 -9.71 6.31
C GLN A 340 12.87 -8.87 7.00
N ILE A 341 13.12 -7.57 7.06
CA ILE A 341 12.14 -6.55 7.45
C ILE A 341 11.56 -5.95 6.17
N LYS A 342 10.26 -5.72 6.18
CA LYS A 342 9.48 -5.24 5.04
C LYS A 342 8.77 -3.94 5.31
N THR A 343 8.33 -3.72 6.55
CA THR A 343 7.61 -2.50 6.94
C THR A 343 8.07 -1.99 8.30
N LEU A 344 7.91 -0.68 8.50
CA LEU A 344 8.11 0.00 9.76
C LEU A 344 7.05 1.09 9.86
N SER A 345 6.29 1.12 10.96
CA SER A 345 5.31 2.18 11.23
C SER A 345 5.97 3.52 11.49
N ASP A 346 5.21 4.59 11.31
CA ASP A 346 5.66 5.97 11.50
C ASP A 346 6.10 6.28 12.93
N ASP A 347 5.52 5.63 13.93
CA ASP A 347 5.97 5.72 15.34
C ASP A 347 7.18 4.84 15.65
N GLY A 348 7.59 3.96 14.73
CA GLY A 348 8.71 3.03 14.89
C GLY A 348 8.40 1.85 15.81
N LEU A 349 7.13 1.65 16.22
CA LEU A 349 6.73 0.65 17.19
C LEU A 349 6.19 -0.63 16.58
N VAL A 350 5.83 -0.64 15.30
CA VAL A 350 5.35 -1.84 14.60
C VAL A 350 6.24 -2.13 13.40
N VAL A 351 6.76 -3.36 13.35
CA VAL A 351 7.62 -3.83 12.28
C VAL A 351 7.00 -5.08 11.68
N GLY A 352 6.88 -5.13 10.35
CA GLY A 352 6.44 -6.32 9.63
C GLY A 352 7.61 -6.92 8.87
N GLY A 353 7.68 -8.24 8.84
CA GLY A 353 8.72 -8.95 8.10
C GLY A 353 8.53 -10.46 8.15
N GLN A 354 9.63 -11.17 8.00
CA GLN A 354 9.63 -12.63 8.06
C GLN A 354 10.92 -13.16 8.68
N TYR A 355 10.85 -14.40 9.16
CA TYR A 355 12.03 -15.18 9.56
C TYR A 355 11.99 -16.57 8.95
N THR A 356 13.13 -17.27 9.03
CA THR A 356 13.26 -18.67 8.63
C THR A 356 13.23 -19.57 9.87
N ASP A 357 12.30 -20.52 9.93
CA ASP A 357 12.23 -21.49 11.01
C ASP A 357 13.28 -22.61 10.88
N GLU A 358 13.33 -23.51 11.86
CA GLU A 358 14.29 -24.64 11.91
C GLU A 358 14.15 -25.61 10.74
N GLN A 359 13.01 -25.59 10.05
CA GLN A 359 12.74 -26.41 8.88
C GLN A 359 13.08 -25.68 7.57
N GLY A 360 13.71 -24.51 7.66
CA GLY A 360 14.07 -23.70 6.51
C GLY A 360 12.88 -22.98 5.85
N LYS A 361 11.72 -22.91 6.52
CA LYS A 361 10.51 -22.28 5.96
C LYS A 361 10.35 -20.85 6.45
N THR A 362 9.89 -19.97 5.57
CA THR A 362 9.60 -18.58 5.96
C THR A 362 8.29 -18.48 6.73
N ARG A 363 8.27 -17.59 7.71
CA ARG A 363 7.12 -17.30 8.57
C ARG A 363 6.98 -15.79 8.71
N ALA A 364 5.80 -15.28 8.40
CA ALA A 364 5.45 -13.88 8.59
C ALA A 364 5.44 -13.53 10.09
N LEU A 365 6.07 -12.40 10.43
CA LEU A 365 6.16 -11.87 11.78
C LEU A 365 5.68 -10.43 11.81
N ARG A 366 5.06 -10.09 12.94
CA ARG A 366 4.87 -8.72 13.40
C ARG A 366 5.66 -8.55 14.68
N TRP A 367 6.57 -7.59 14.70
CA TRP A 367 7.11 -7.07 15.95
C TRP A 367 6.30 -5.86 16.36
N TYR A 368 6.06 -5.76 17.67
CA TYR A 368 5.40 -4.64 18.29
C TYR A 368 6.20 -4.26 19.52
N CYS A 369 6.49 -2.96 19.66
CA CYS A 369 7.36 -2.40 20.68
C CYS A 369 6.56 -1.47 21.58
N ARG A 370 7.06 -1.24 22.80
CA ARG A 370 6.42 -0.37 23.78
C ARG A 370 7.42 0.58 24.41
#